data_AF-A0A954ITP2-F1
#
_entry.id   AF-A0A954ITP2-F1
#
_cell.length_a   1.000
_cell.length_b   1.000
_cell.length_c   1.000
_cell.angle_alpha   90.00
_cell.angle_beta   90.00
_cell.angle_gamma   90.00
#
_symmetry.space_group_name_H-M   'P 1'
#
loop_
_entity.id
_entity.type
_entity.pdbx_description
1 polymer ?
#
loop_
_entity_poly.entity_id
_entity_poly.type
_entity_poly.pdbx_seq_one_letter_code
_entity_poly.pdbx_strand_id
1 'polypeptide(L)'
;ITLLGQAEGFTWLPMVWAGVGLLSIPLVPRPFEWTRQETGEDLQHTVSPGVRYVTEPIGRFATVLFVLLAVGTLPFFSIPARLASVVSLAGLFGLAGDWRNAWLRYMALGLMNWHLLSGVVQLVVPDANHLLDLNAIALLDLCLPLALAAAMSRLFWNLSHRSVGSTLGEWVGFQRLLLLGLTCFGLMWSLKLLGSSAALSLVQVGLAVGVFLALATDQICQALKQGDEAHVWTAEGIVLLAIGYLLMFDVIQLGTGLSLYAVLLTGWAAWAVGYLSSPWEKWRVLSEPMFLTGYALPAVAAGLGIGRHFTASDSLWLGMNSMALLFAAGFYFWRGIEERRKLWMLSAAGILNVALVLLWRELNWHDPQLFAIPIGISILALVQWLKEEIPAKALDPLRYLGALVILVSPVFHILSVRWVDLLTLMVASVAVTLTAMGLRIRALMYTGTAFLVADLLAMVVMGSIDNPTLLWIAGILVGLSVMALAAYCEKHREQVLQHLRIVAAKLETWD
;
A
#
# COMPACT_ATOMS: atom_id res chain seq x y z
N ILE A 1 -39.61 49.00 -10.98
CA ILE A 1 -40.10 48.49 -9.67
C ILE A 1 -41.48 47.81 -9.79
N THR A 2 -42.27 48.09 -10.83
CA THR A 2 -43.59 47.46 -11.06
C THR A 2 -43.59 46.21 -11.96
N LEU A 3 -42.44 45.75 -12.48
CA LEU A 3 -42.37 44.60 -13.40
C LEU A 3 -41.94 43.26 -12.77
N LEU A 4 -41.40 43.23 -11.55
CA LEU A 4 -40.87 42.02 -10.89
C LEU A 4 -41.45 41.78 -9.48
N GLY A 5 -42.39 42.62 -9.01
CA GLY A 5 -42.76 42.62 -7.60
C GLY A 5 -41.62 43.13 -6.70
N GLN A 6 -41.96 43.73 -5.56
CA GLN A 6 -40.94 44.34 -4.69
C GLN A 6 -39.93 43.31 -4.17
N ALA A 7 -40.38 42.09 -3.83
CA ALA A 7 -39.52 41.06 -3.26
C ALA A 7 -38.48 40.52 -4.27
N GLU A 8 -38.87 40.25 -5.52
CA GLU A 8 -37.90 39.77 -6.53
C GLU A 8 -36.98 40.90 -7.00
N GLY A 9 -37.44 42.15 -7.00
CA GLY A 9 -36.59 43.29 -7.34
C GLY A 9 -35.33 43.42 -6.46
N PHE A 10 -35.44 43.09 -5.17
CA PHE A 10 -34.30 43.15 -4.24
C PHE A 10 -33.26 42.04 -4.46
N THR A 11 -33.64 40.87 -4.99
CA THR A 11 -32.70 39.76 -5.21
C THR A 11 -31.75 40.00 -6.39
N TRP A 12 -32.15 40.84 -7.36
CA TRP A 12 -31.32 41.23 -8.51
C TRP A 12 -30.39 42.43 -8.23
N LEU A 13 -30.58 43.13 -7.11
CA LEU A 13 -29.79 44.31 -6.76
C LEU A 13 -28.26 44.03 -6.76
N PRO A 14 -27.74 42.93 -6.21
CA PRO A 14 -26.31 42.60 -6.30
C PRO A 14 -25.79 42.48 -7.74
N MET A 15 -26.61 41.95 -8.66
CA MET A 15 -26.23 41.82 -10.06
C MET A 15 -26.17 43.18 -10.76
N VAL A 16 -27.11 44.08 -10.47
CA VAL A 16 -27.09 45.45 -10.98
C VAL A 16 -25.82 46.17 -10.52
N TRP A 17 -25.46 46.07 -9.24
CA TRP A 17 -24.23 46.68 -8.72
C TRP A 17 -22.96 46.07 -9.33
N ALA A 18 -22.92 44.75 -9.50
CA ALA A 18 -21.81 44.08 -10.19
C ALA A 18 -21.67 44.56 -11.64
N GLY A 19 -22.78 44.72 -12.36
CA GLY A 19 -22.79 45.24 -13.73
C GLY A 19 -22.32 46.68 -13.83
N VAL A 20 -22.76 47.57 -12.93
CA VAL A 20 -22.29 48.95 -12.84
C VAL A 20 -20.78 48.99 -12.55
N GLY A 21 -20.31 48.15 -11.62
CA GLY A 21 -18.88 47.98 -11.36
C GLY A 21 -18.11 47.57 -12.61
N LEU A 22 -18.62 46.58 -13.37
CA LEU A 22 -17.96 46.08 -14.59
C LEU A 22 -17.84 47.17 -15.66
N LEU A 23 -18.91 47.96 -15.86
CA LEU A 23 -18.92 49.09 -16.79
C LEU A 23 -17.96 50.21 -16.39
N SER A 24 -17.56 50.29 -15.11
CA SER A 24 -16.57 51.27 -14.64
C SER A 24 -15.12 50.87 -14.94
N ILE A 25 -14.83 49.59 -15.25
CA ILE A 25 -13.45 49.10 -15.47
C ILE A 25 -12.73 49.85 -16.59
N PRO A 26 -13.33 50.10 -17.78
CA PRO A 26 -12.67 50.87 -18.84
C PRO A 26 -12.35 52.32 -18.46
N LEU A 27 -13.04 52.87 -17.47
CA LEU A 27 -12.81 54.23 -16.95
C LEU A 27 -11.68 54.28 -15.92
N VAL A 28 -11.22 53.12 -15.42
CA VAL A 28 -10.05 53.02 -14.56
C VAL A 28 -8.81 53.07 -15.47
N PRO A 29 -8.00 54.14 -15.42
CA PRO A 29 -6.81 54.26 -16.23
C PRO A 29 -5.88 53.13 -15.86
N ARG A 30 -5.42 52.43 -16.90
CA ARG A 30 -4.41 51.41 -16.75
C ARG A 30 -3.14 52.09 -16.24
N PRO A 31 -2.54 51.65 -15.12
CA PRO A 31 -1.19 52.05 -14.79
C PRO A 31 -0.22 51.40 -15.78
N PHE A 32 -0.13 51.95 -16.99
CA PHE A 32 0.91 51.71 -18.00
C PHE A 32 1.24 53.10 -18.56
N GLU A 33 2.42 53.66 -18.32
CA GLU A 33 3.71 53.16 -18.79
C GLU A 33 4.77 53.05 -17.68
N TRP A 34 5.31 51.84 -17.40
CA TRP A 34 6.70 51.69 -16.91
C TRP A 34 7.21 50.24 -16.93
N THR A 35 7.34 49.64 -18.12
CA THR A 35 8.39 48.63 -18.38
C THR A 35 8.78 48.67 -19.86
N ARG A 36 9.14 49.86 -20.35
CA ARG A 36 10.08 50.00 -21.47
C ARG A 36 11.24 50.86 -20.99
N GLN A 37 11.83 50.44 -19.87
CA GLN A 37 13.02 51.08 -19.27
C GLN A 37 14.33 50.51 -19.84
N GLU A 38 14.27 49.72 -20.92
CA GLU A 38 15.45 49.20 -21.62
C GLU A 38 15.84 50.02 -22.86
N THR A 39 14.99 50.92 -23.33
CA THR A 39 15.35 51.90 -24.36
C THR A 39 15.30 53.27 -23.72
N GLY A 40 16.47 53.79 -23.32
CA GLY A 40 16.67 55.02 -22.54
C GLY A 40 16.25 56.32 -23.23
N GLU A 41 15.03 56.37 -23.76
CA GLU A 41 14.37 57.61 -24.14
C GLU A 41 13.39 58.00 -23.04
N ASP A 42 13.75 59.06 -22.30
CA ASP A 42 12.99 59.73 -21.25
C ASP A 42 11.72 60.42 -21.82
N LEU A 43 10.82 59.68 -22.44
CA LEU A 43 9.47 60.16 -22.72
C LEU A 43 8.63 60.05 -21.44
N GLN A 44 8.88 60.99 -20.53
CA GLN A 44 7.98 61.28 -19.41
C GLN A 44 6.68 61.88 -19.95
N HIS A 45 5.80 61.06 -20.51
CA HIS A 45 4.39 61.45 -20.61
C HIS A 45 3.79 61.42 -19.20
N THR A 46 4.01 62.50 -18.45
CA THR A 46 3.38 62.71 -17.16
C THR A 46 1.87 62.83 -17.38
N VAL A 47 1.15 61.73 -17.14
CA VAL A 47 -0.31 61.76 -16.98
C VAL A 47 -0.62 62.89 -16.00
N SER A 48 -1.52 63.80 -16.38
CA SER A 48 -1.79 64.98 -15.56
C SER A 48 -2.21 64.56 -14.15
N PRO A 49 -1.69 65.20 -13.09
CA PRO A 49 -1.99 64.82 -11.70
C PRO A 49 -3.49 64.82 -11.40
N GLY A 50 -4.28 65.64 -12.11
CA GLY A 50 -5.73 65.65 -12.03
C GLY A 50 -6.39 64.34 -12.46
N VAL A 51 -5.94 63.71 -13.55
CA VAL A 51 -6.47 62.41 -13.99
C VAL A 51 -6.18 61.34 -12.94
N ARG A 52 -4.98 61.33 -12.35
CA ARG A 52 -4.63 60.39 -11.28
C ARG A 52 -5.49 60.56 -10.03
N TYR A 53 -5.75 61.80 -9.62
CA TYR A 53 -6.55 62.11 -8.43
C TYR A 53 -8.00 61.64 -8.55
N VAL A 54 -8.60 61.75 -9.75
CA VAL A 54 -9.99 61.32 -9.99
C VAL A 54 -10.10 59.81 -10.12
N THR A 55 -9.11 59.17 -10.70
CA THR A 55 -9.23 57.78 -11.14
C THR A 55 -8.79 56.73 -10.13
N GLU A 56 -7.81 57.06 -9.28
CA GLU A 56 -7.39 56.19 -8.17
C GLU A 56 -8.53 55.85 -7.19
N PRO A 57 -9.37 56.80 -6.72
CA PRO A 57 -10.50 56.46 -5.85
C PRO A 57 -11.55 55.62 -6.56
N ILE A 58 -11.77 55.80 -7.88
CA ILE A 58 -12.71 54.98 -8.66
C ILE A 58 -12.21 53.53 -8.74
N GLY A 59 -10.92 53.32 -9.03
CA GLY A 59 -10.34 51.97 -9.05
C GLY A 59 -10.39 51.27 -7.69
N ARG A 60 -10.11 52.01 -6.59
CA ARG A 60 -10.25 51.48 -5.22
C ARG A 60 -11.70 51.15 -4.89
N PHE A 61 -12.64 52.04 -5.23
CA PHE A 61 -14.06 51.83 -5.03
C PHE A 61 -14.56 50.61 -5.80
N ALA A 62 -14.22 50.48 -7.08
CA ALA A 62 -14.58 49.31 -7.90
C ALA A 62 -14.02 48.01 -7.32
N THR A 63 -12.75 48.02 -6.87
CA THR A 63 -12.12 46.87 -6.22
C THR A 63 -12.85 46.47 -4.94
N VAL A 64 -13.13 47.43 -4.05
CA VAL A 64 -13.86 47.18 -2.79
C VAL A 64 -15.28 46.68 -3.08
N LEU A 65 -15.98 47.30 -4.03
CA LEU A 65 -17.32 46.91 -4.45
C LEU A 65 -17.34 45.46 -4.93
N PHE A 66 -16.41 45.07 -5.80
CA PHE A 66 -16.36 43.69 -6.27
C PHE A 66 -15.99 42.70 -5.16
N VAL A 67 -15.04 43.01 -4.29
CA VAL A 67 -14.71 42.15 -3.15
C VAL A 67 -15.93 41.99 -2.23
N LEU A 68 -16.62 43.08 -1.90
CA LEU A 68 -17.82 43.04 -1.06
C LEU A 68 -18.96 42.26 -1.71
N LEU A 69 -19.18 42.41 -3.02
CA LEU A 69 -20.21 41.64 -3.74
C LEU A 69 -19.86 40.16 -3.83
N ALA A 70 -18.60 39.82 -4.10
CA ALA A 70 -18.15 38.42 -4.14
C ALA A 70 -18.30 37.77 -2.76
N VAL A 71 -17.75 38.38 -1.70
CA VAL A 71 -17.87 37.86 -0.33
C VAL A 71 -19.34 37.83 0.13
N GLY A 72 -20.08 38.90 -0.10
CA GLY A 72 -21.47 39.05 0.33
C GLY A 72 -22.44 38.11 -0.35
N THR A 73 -22.11 37.60 -1.54
CA THR A 73 -22.93 36.61 -2.26
C THR A 73 -22.58 35.15 -1.92
N LEU A 74 -21.50 34.88 -1.18
CA LEU A 74 -21.14 33.52 -0.76
C LEU A 74 -22.24 32.76 0.01
N PRO A 75 -22.98 33.37 0.96
CA PRO A 75 -24.02 32.66 1.71
C PRO A 75 -25.34 32.51 0.94
N PHE A 76 -25.45 33.07 -0.26
CA PHE A 76 -26.67 33.06 -1.09
C PHE A 76 -26.51 32.15 -2.30
N PHE A 77 -27.45 31.24 -2.47
CA PHE A 77 -27.44 30.22 -3.53
C PHE A 77 -28.39 30.53 -4.69
N SER A 78 -29.19 31.59 -4.58
CA SER A 78 -30.06 32.04 -5.67
C SER A 78 -29.28 32.35 -6.96
N ILE A 79 -29.89 32.05 -8.12
CA ILE A 79 -29.29 32.31 -9.46
C ILE A 79 -28.83 33.78 -9.62
N PRO A 80 -29.60 34.82 -9.22
CA PRO A 80 -29.16 36.21 -9.34
C PRO A 80 -27.88 36.51 -8.53
N ALA A 81 -27.76 35.94 -7.33
CA ALA A 81 -26.55 36.09 -6.50
C ALA A 81 -25.35 35.40 -7.15
N ARG A 82 -25.53 34.23 -7.79
CA ARG A 82 -24.47 33.56 -8.55
C ARG A 82 -23.99 34.37 -9.74
N LEU A 83 -24.91 34.90 -10.54
CA LEU A 83 -24.56 35.76 -11.68
C LEU A 83 -23.81 37.02 -11.20
N ALA A 84 -24.27 37.64 -10.12
CA ALA A 84 -23.57 38.76 -9.49
C ALA A 84 -22.14 38.39 -9.08
N SER A 85 -21.95 37.21 -8.47
CA SER A 85 -20.62 36.73 -8.07
C SER A 85 -19.69 36.49 -9.26
N VAL A 86 -20.18 35.89 -10.35
CA VAL A 86 -19.39 35.63 -11.57
C VAL A 86 -18.97 36.93 -12.23
N VAL A 87 -19.89 37.90 -12.36
CA VAL A 87 -19.59 39.24 -12.89
C VAL A 87 -18.57 39.95 -12.00
N SER A 88 -18.73 39.84 -10.69
CA SER A 88 -17.80 40.44 -9.72
C SER A 88 -16.39 39.83 -9.80
N LEU A 89 -16.29 38.50 -9.87
CA LEU A 89 -15.01 37.80 -10.06
C LEU A 89 -14.37 38.16 -11.39
N ALA A 90 -15.13 38.21 -12.48
CA ALA A 90 -14.63 38.66 -13.78
C ALA A 90 -14.09 40.10 -13.71
N GLY A 91 -14.77 40.98 -12.99
CA GLY A 91 -14.30 42.33 -12.70
C GLY A 91 -12.99 42.35 -11.90
N LEU A 92 -12.88 41.54 -10.85
CA LEU A 92 -11.65 41.38 -10.07
C LEU A 92 -10.50 40.84 -10.92
N PHE A 93 -10.74 39.84 -11.77
CA PHE A 93 -9.72 39.30 -12.67
C PHE A 93 -9.32 40.30 -13.75
N GLY A 94 -10.26 41.10 -14.26
CA GLY A 94 -9.97 42.20 -15.19
C GLY A 94 -9.06 43.24 -14.55
N LEU A 95 -9.44 43.72 -13.36
CA LEU A 95 -8.62 44.66 -12.59
C LEU A 95 -7.26 44.05 -12.21
N ALA A 96 -7.21 42.78 -11.81
CA ALA A 96 -5.98 42.11 -11.43
C ALA A 96 -5.11 41.71 -12.64
N GLY A 97 -5.69 41.55 -13.82
CA GLY A 97 -4.96 41.35 -15.08
C GLY A 97 -4.20 42.62 -15.45
N ASP A 98 -4.93 43.73 -15.46
CA ASP A 98 -4.42 45.07 -15.80
C ASP A 98 -3.44 45.58 -14.73
N TRP A 99 -3.70 45.28 -13.45
CA TRP A 99 -2.86 45.69 -12.34
C TRP A 99 -2.03 44.47 -11.97
N ARG A 100 -0.72 44.45 -12.25
CA ARG A 100 0.22 43.38 -11.87
C ARG A 100 0.33 43.14 -10.34
N ASN A 101 -0.69 43.50 -9.56
CA ASN A 101 -0.86 43.25 -8.15
C ASN A 101 -1.19 41.76 -7.91
N ALA A 102 -0.17 41.01 -7.51
CA ALA A 102 -0.29 39.61 -7.13
C ALA A 102 -1.33 39.37 -6.03
N TRP A 103 -1.53 40.32 -5.10
CA TRP A 103 -2.49 40.20 -4.01
C TRP A 103 -3.93 40.11 -4.52
N LEU A 104 -4.31 41.02 -5.44
CA LEU A 104 -5.67 41.05 -5.98
C LEU A 104 -6.00 39.78 -6.77
N ARG A 105 -5.04 39.26 -7.55
CA ARG A 105 -5.17 37.98 -8.27
C ARG A 105 -5.46 36.84 -7.31
N TYR A 106 -4.78 36.81 -6.16
CA TYR A 106 -4.97 35.75 -5.18
C TYR A 106 -6.27 35.85 -4.41
N MET A 107 -6.68 37.06 -4.02
CA MET A 107 -8.02 37.28 -3.47
C MET A 107 -9.08 36.77 -4.45
N ALA A 108 -8.97 37.17 -5.73
CA ALA A 108 -9.92 36.75 -6.77
C ALA A 108 -9.94 35.23 -6.95
N LEU A 109 -8.77 34.56 -6.97
CA LEU A 109 -8.69 33.10 -7.04
C LEU A 109 -9.29 32.41 -5.81
N GLY A 110 -9.03 32.91 -4.59
CA GLY A 110 -9.60 32.34 -3.38
C GLY A 110 -11.11 32.52 -3.32
N LEU A 111 -11.62 33.70 -3.69
CA LEU A 111 -13.05 33.95 -3.82
C LEU A 111 -13.68 33.05 -4.87
N MET A 112 -13.07 32.94 -6.06
CA MET A 112 -13.55 32.03 -7.10
C MET A 112 -13.65 30.60 -6.59
N ASN A 113 -12.66 30.16 -5.82
CA ASN A 113 -12.70 28.85 -5.20
C ASN A 113 -13.86 28.67 -4.21
N TRP A 114 -14.10 29.65 -3.33
CA TRP A 114 -15.24 29.61 -2.41
C TRP A 114 -16.59 29.63 -3.16
N HIS A 115 -16.68 30.32 -4.29
CA HIS A 115 -17.87 30.28 -5.15
C HIS A 115 -18.04 28.93 -5.84
N LEU A 116 -16.96 28.25 -6.26
CA LEU A 116 -17.04 26.89 -6.78
C LEU A 116 -17.56 25.92 -5.71
N LEU A 117 -17.08 26.01 -4.48
CA LEU A 117 -17.59 25.20 -3.35
C LEU A 117 -19.06 25.47 -3.10
N SER A 118 -19.46 26.74 -3.11
CA SER A 118 -20.85 27.16 -2.98
C SER A 118 -21.71 26.61 -4.14
N GLY A 119 -21.18 26.56 -5.36
CA GLY A 119 -21.82 25.92 -6.51
C GLY A 119 -22.04 24.42 -6.31
N VAL A 120 -21.11 23.71 -5.68
CA VAL A 120 -21.30 22.30 -5.29
C VAL A 120 -22.45 22.15 -4.29
N VAL A 121 -22.58 23.06 -3.32
CA VAL A 121 -23.73 23.07 -2.39
C VAL A 121 -25.05 23.16 -3.14
N GLN A 122 -25.14 24.11 -4.07
CA GLN A 122 -26.34 24.34 -4.87
C GLN A 122 -26.66 23.16 -5.82
N LEU A 123 -25.64 22.47 -6.34
CA LEU A 123 -25.83 21.32 -7.22
C LEU A 123 -26.37 20.10 -6.46
N VAL A 124 -25.94 19.90 -5.21
CA VAL A 124 -26.39 18.78 -4.37
C VAL A 124 -27.72 19.09 -3.70
N VAL A 125 -27.95 20.34 -3.29
CA VAL A 125 -29.17 20.79 -2.59
C VAL A 125 -29.78 21.96 -3.37
N PRO A 126 -30.50 21.69 -4.48
CA PRO A 126 -31.01 22.73 -5.37
C PRO A 126 -32.07 23.64 -4.71
N ASP A 127 -32.74 23.14 -3.67
CA ASP A 127 -33.81 23.86 -2.97
C ASP A 127 -33.29 24.86 -1.92
N ALA A 128 -32.00 24.81 -1.56
CA ALA A 128 -31.42 25.74 -0.59
C ALA A 128 -31.19 27.10 -1.25
N ASN A 129 -31.78 28.16 -0.69
CA ASN A 129 -31.56 29.54 -1.14
C ASN A 129 -30.44 30.23 -0.35
N HIS A 130 -30.22 29.80 0.89
CA HIS A 130 -29.22 30.32 1.80
C HIS A 130 -28.47 29.21 2.55
N LEU A 131 -27.28 29.52 3.06
CA LEU A 131 -26.52 28.61 3.94
C LEU A 131 -27.31 28.18 5.18
N LEU A 132 -28.21 29.02 5.68
CA LEU A 132 -29.05 28.73 6.85
C LEU A 132 -30.20 27.76 6.56
N ASP A 133 -30.53 27.52 5.28
CA ASP A 133 -31.57 26.58 4.87
C ASP A 133 -31.09 25.11 4.93
N LEU A 134 -29.77 24.91 5.12
CA LEU A 134 -29.17 23.58 5.19
C LEU A 134 -29.54 22.89 6.50
N ASN A 135 -30.55 22.02 6.42
CA ASN A 135 -30.90 21.12 7.52
C ASN A 135 -29.86 19.99 7.69
N ALA A 136 -29.96 19.23 8.78
CA ALA A 136 -29.00 18.16 9.09
C ALA A 136 -28.95 17.03 8.03
N ILE A 137 -30.07 16.78 7.34
CA ILE A 137 -30.19 15.75 6.30
C ILE A 137 -29.47 16.22 5.03
N ALA A 138 -29.76 17.42 4.56
CA ALA A 138 -29.09 18.05 3.44
C ALA A 138 -27.57 18.19 3.67
N LEU A 139 -27.16 18.50 4.90
CA LEU A 139 -25.74 18.56 5.26
C LEU A 139 -25.06 17.18 5.16
N LEU A 140 -25.79 16.11 5.44
CA LEU A 140 -25.30 14.74 5.36
C LEU A 140 -25.19 14.26 3.90
N ASP A 141 -26.08 14.68 3.00
CA ASP A 141 -25.92 14.43 1.55
C ASP A 141 -24.77 15.26 0.94
N LEU A 142 -24.57 16.46 1.47
CA LEU A 142 -23.56 17.42 1.01
C LEU A 142 -22.13 17.11 1.48
N CYS A 143 -21.96 16.42 2.61
CA CYS A 143 -20.67 16.36 3.30
C CYS A 143 -19.52 15.78 2.45
N LEU A 144 -19.75 14.69 1.72
CA LEU A 144 -18.73 14.04 0.89
C LEU A 144 -18.44 14.80 -0.42
N PRO A 145 -19.43 15.25 -1.22
CA PRO A 145 -19.18 16.10 -2.39
C PRO A 145 -18.41 17.38 -2.03
N LEU A 146 -18.79 18.03 -0.92
CA LEU A 146 -18.14 19.26 -0.47
C LEU A 146 -16.72 19.00 0.01
N ALA A 147 -16.49 17.91 0.77
CA ALA A 147 -15.16 17.50 1.19
C ALA A 147 -14.24 17.21 0.00
N LEU A 148 -14.76 16.58 -1.05
CA LEU A 148 -14.02 16.26 -2.27
C LEU A 148 -13.63 17.54 -3.02
N ALA A 149 -14.61 18.44 -3.22
CA ALA A 149 -14.35 19.71 -3.87
C ALA A 149 -13.31 20.55 -3.10
N ALA A 150 -13.37 20.56 -1.78
CA ALA A 150 -12.40 21.23 -0.92
C ALA A 150 -10.99 20.60 -1.00
N ALA A 151 -10.91 19.25 -1.02
CA ALA A 151 -9.64 18.54 -1.16
C ALA A 151 -8.98 18.76 -2.54
N MET A 152 -9.77 18.67 -3.61
CA MET A 152 -9.30 18.94 -4.98
C MET A 152 -8.86 20.38 -5.14
N SER A 153 -9.63 21.32 -4.61
CA SER A 153 -9.26 22.73 -4.57
C SER A 153 -7.90 22.93 -3.89
N ARG A 154 -7.72 22.34 -2.71
CA ARG A 154 -6.47 22.42 -1.96
C ARG A 154 -5.29 21.88 -2.78
N LEU A 155 -5.48 20.75 -3.48
CA LEU A 155 -4.47 20.20 -4.39
C LEU A 155 -4.10 21.18 -5.52
N PHE A 156 -5.07 21.83 -6.16
CA PHE A 156 -4.80 22.84 -7.19
C PHE A 156 -4.03 24.04 -6.64
N TRP A 157 -4.39 24.51 -5.45
CA TRP A 157 -3.65 25.56 -4.74
C TRP A 157 -2.22 25.15 -4.42
N ASN A 158 -2.00 23.87 -4.15
CA ASN A 158 -0.67 23.35 -3.93
C ASN A 158 0.14 23.27 -5.22
N LEU A 159 -0.45 22.87 -6.35
CA LEU A 159 0.23 22.80 -7.64
C LEU A 159 0.78 24.16 -8.10
N SER A 160 0.08 25.27 -7.79
CA SER A 160 0.54 26.64 -8.06
C SER A 160 1.84 26.96 -7.30
N HIS A 161 2.99 26.85 -8.00
CA HIS A 161 4.34 27.11 -7.47
C HIS A 161 4.48 28.57 -7.04
N ARG A 162 4.70 28.87 -5.74
CA ARG A 162 5.28 30.15 -5.29
C ARG A 162 6.18 29.99 -4.06
N SER A 163 7.15 30.90 -3.97
CA SER A 163 8.18 30.92 -2.94
C SER A 163 7.61 31.13 -1.54
N VAL A 164 8.03 30.26 -0.63
CA VAL A 164 7.83 30.38 0.81
C VAL A 164 8.50 31.68 1.28
N GLY A 165 7.80 32.47 2.10
CA GLY A 165 8.36 33.69 2.73
C GLY A 165 7.75 35.03 2.32
N SER A 166 6.77 35.06 1.40
CA SER A 166 5.99 36.29 1.13
C SER A 166 4.71 36.35 1.96
N THR A 167 4.19 37.55 2.24
CA THR A 167 2.86 37.75 2.88
C THR A 167 1.73 37.05 2.12
N LEU A 168 1.88 36.87 0.82
CA LEU A 168 0.98 36.08 -0.02
C LEU A 168 1.04 34.59 0.31
N GLY A 169 2.22 34.08 0.66
CA GLY A 169 2.41 32.71 1.13
C GLY A 169 1.61 32.43 2.40
N GLU A 170 1.58 33.37 3.35
CA GLU A 170 0.78 33.25 4.58
C GLU A 170 -0.72 33.14 4.27
N TRP A 171 -1.23 33.99 3.37
CA TRP A 171 -2.64 33.96 3.00
C TRP A 171 -3.02 32.67 2.25
N VAL A 172 -2.16 32.20 1.33
CA VAL A 172 -2.37 30.91 0.67
C VAL A 172 -2.32 29.76 1.69
N GLY A 173 -1.41 29.82 2.66
CA GLY A 173 -1.34 28.87 3.76
C GLY A 173 -2.64 28.83 4.58
N PHE A 174 -3.18 30.00 4.92
CA PHE A 174 -4.46 30.12 5.61
C PHE A 174 -5.61 29.52 4.79
N GLN A 175 -5.69 29.82 3.49
CA GLN A 175 -6.71 29.26 2.61
C GLN A 175 -6.62 27.72 2.52
N ARG A 176 -5.40 27.16 2.43
CA ARG A 176 -5.19 25.69 2.44
C ARG A 176 -5.61 25.05 3.76
N LEU A 177 -5.41 25.75 4.89
CA LEU A 177 -5.84 25.30 6.21
C LEU A 177 -7.36 25.32 6.35
N LEU A 178 -8.04 26.37 5.86
CA LEU A 178 -9.50 26.42 5.82
C LEU A 178 -10.10 25.30 4.96
N LEU A 179 -9.52 25.05 3.77
CA LEU A 179 -9.98 23.97 2.90
C LEU A 179 -9.80 22.59 3.54
N LEU A 180 -8.68 22.37 4.25
CA LEU A 180 -8.49 21.14 5.02
C LEU A 180 -9.50 21.02 6.15
N GLY A 181 -9.75 22.11 6.89
CA GLY A 181 -10.76 22.14 7.93
C GLY A 181 -12.14 21.76 7.40
N LEU A 182 -12.51 22.26 6.21
CA LEU A 182 -13.75 21.90 5.53
C LEU A 182 -13.79 20.43 5.09
N THR A 183 -12.69 19.90 4.53
CA THR A 183 -12.59 18.48 4.17
C THR A 183 -12.70 17.57 5.39
N CYS A 184 -11.97 17.88 6.48
CA CYS A 184 -12.05 17.14 7.74
C CYS A 184 -13.45 17.23 8.34
N PHE A 185 -14.08 18.41 8.34
CA PHE A 185 -15.45 18.58 8.81
C PHE A 185 -16.42 17.70 8.00
N GLY A 186 -16.33 17.68 6.67
CA GLY A 186 -17.16 16.84 5.82
C GLY A 186 -16.97 15.33 6.10
N LEU A 187 -15.73 14.87 6.23
CA LEU A 187 -15.42 13.47 6.57
C LEU A 187 -15.84 13.08 7.99
N MET A 188 -15.76 13.99 8.96
CA MET A 188 -16.24 13.72 10.31
C MET A 188 -17.77 13.72 10.37
N TRP A 189 -18.41 14.62 9.62
CA TRP A 189 -19.88 14.69 9.57
C TRP A 189 -20.47 13.46 8.89
N SER A 190 -19.79 12.92 7.85
CA SER A 190 -20.20 11.69 7.19
C SER A 190 -20.20 10.48 8.13
N LEU A 191 -19.45 10.49 9.25
CA LEU A 191 -19.52 9.43 10.26
C LEU A 191 -20.90 9.28 10.90
N LYS A 192 -21.77 10.30 10.83
CA LYS A 192 -23.17 10.17 11.27
C LYS A 192 -23.97 9.17 10.44
N LEU A 193 -23.52 8.86 9.21
CA LEU A 193 -24.09 7.78 8.39
C LEU A 193 -23.88 6.40 9.02
N LEU A 194 -22.88 6.23 9.89
CA LEU A 194 -22.64 4.95 10.56
C LEU A 194 -23.84 4.52 11.43
N GLY A 195 -24.57 5.49 12.00
CA GLY A 195 -25.71 5.22 12.86
C GLY A 195 -27.00 4.82 12.14
N SER A 196 -27.09 5.03 10.81
CA SER A 196 -28.35 4.83 10.07
C SER A 196 -28.55 3.40 9.55
N SER A 197 -27.68 2.44 9.86
CA SER A 197 -27.67 1.05 9.35
C SER A 197 -27.61 0.90 7.82
N ALA A 198 -27.61 2.01 7.08
CA ALA A 198 -27.47 2.01 5.64
C ALA A 198 -25.98 1.90 5.29
N ALA A 199 -25.62 0.83 4.57
CA ALA A 199 -24.31 0.75 3.93
C ALA A 199 -24.09 1.95 3.01
N LEU A 200 -22.85 2.45 2.93
CA LEU A 200 -22.52 3.54 2.02
C LEU A 200 -22.90 3.17 0.58
N SER A 201 -23.56 4.09 -0.11
CA SER A 201 -23.81 3.90 -1.53
C SER A 201 -22.50 3.88 -2.33
N LEU A 202 -22.48 3.20 -3.48
CA LEU A 202 -21.29 3.13 -4.34
C LEU A 202 -20.74 4.52 -4.68
N VAL A 203 -21.64 5.50 -4.87
CA VAL A 203 -21.27 6.90 -5.14
C VAL A 203 -20.58 7.53 -3.92
N GLN A 204 -21.11 7.32 -2.71
CA GLN A 204 -20.50 7.82 -1.48
C GLN A 204 -19.12 7.19 -1.23
N VAL A 205 -18.96 5.89 -1.50
CA VAL A 205 -17.65 5.21 -1.44
C VAL A 205 -16.68 5.86 -2.43
N GLY A 206 -17.10 6.07 -3.68
CA GLY A 206 -16.29 6.74 -4.70
C GLY A 206 -15.88 8.16 -4.31
N LEU A 207 -16.79 8.94 -3.73
CA LEU A 207 -16.50 10.28 -3.23
C LEU A 207 -15.51 10.25 -2.06
N ALA A 208 -15.71 9.37 -1.08
CA ALA A 208 -14.81 9.24 0.07
C ALA A 208 -13.39 8.83 -0.38
N VAL A 209 -13.27 7.82 -1.24
CA VAL A 209 -12.00 7.41 -1.85
C VAL A 209 -11.35 8.58 -2.59
N GLY A 210 -12.13 9.33 -3.37
CA GLY A 210 -11.67 10.54 -4.06
C GLY A 210 -11.10 11.59 -3.11
N VAL A 211 -11.74 11.82 -1.95
CA VAL A 211 -11.26 12.78 -0.93
C VAL A 211 -9.88 12.36 -0.42
N PHE A 212 -9.75 11.11 0.02
CA PHE A 212 -8.48 10.62 0.57
C PHE A 212 -7.37 10.57 -0.49
N LEU A 213 -7.68 10.19 -1.73
CA LEU A 213 -6.72 10.23 -2.84
C LEU A 213 -6.26 11.65 -3.16
N ALA A 214 -7.17 12.63 -3.17
CA ALA A 214 -6.82 14.03 -3.40
C ALA A 214 -5.90 14.56 -2.29
N LEU A 215 -6.18 14.23 -1.01
CA LEU A 215 -5.34 14.61 0.12
C LEU A 215 -3.97 13.91 0.10
N ALA A 216 -3.90 12.62 -0.21
CA ALA A 216 -2.63 11.90 -0.32
C ALA A 216 -1.79 12.43 -1.49
N THR A 217 -2.41 12.71 -2.63
CA THR A 217 -1.74 13.33 -3.79
C THR A 217 -1.22 14.73 -3.46
N ASP A 218 -1.99 15.52 -2.69
CA ASP A 218 -1.56 16.82 -2.20
C ASP A 218 -0.28 16.69 -1.37
N GLN A 219 -0.23 15.76 -0.41
CA GLN A 219 0.96 15.55 0.41
C GLN A 219 2.16 15.03 -0.39
N ILE A 220 1.96 14.11 -1.34
CA ILE A 220 3.03 13.66 -2.24
C ILE A 220 3.56 14.83 -3.08
N CYS A 221 2.69 15.69 -3.58
CA CYS A 221 3.08 16.91 -4.30
C CYS A 221 3.86 17.88 -3.40
N GLN A 222 3.54 17.98 -2.10
CA GLN A 222 4.32 18.78 -1.15
C GLN A 222 5.70 18.16 -0.90
N ALA A 223 5.77 16.84 -0.69
CA ALA A 223 7.02 16.10 -0.52
C ALA A 223 7.97 16.32 -1.70
N LEU A 224 7.48 16.17 -2.94
CA LEU A 224 8.27 16.36 -4.15
C LEU A 224 8.75 17.80 -4.34
N LYS A 225 8.03 18.79 -3.81
CA LYS A 225 8.40 20.21 -3.93
C LYS A 225 9.39 20.65 -2.85
N GLN A 226 9.21 20.17 -1.63
CA GLN A 226 10.00 20.59 -0.47
C GLN A 226 11.22 19.69 -0.23
N GLY A 227 11.21 18.48 -0.79
CA GLY A 227 12.24 17.49 -0.51
C GLY A 227 12.14 16.88 0.89
N ASP A 228 10.97 16.92 1.50
CA ASP A 228 10.75 16.48 2.89
C ASP A 228 9.96 15.15 2.93
N GLU A 229 10.56 14.16 3.57
CA GLU A 229 10.03 12.80 3.73
C GLU A 229 8.81 12.78 4.67
N ALA A 230 8.69 13.73 5.60
CA ALA A 230 7.57 13.80 6.53
C ALA A 230 6.23 13.87 5.79
N HIS A 231 6.19 14.58 4.66
CA HIS A 231 5.00 14.66 3.81
C HIS A 231 4.63 13.30 3.17
N VAL A 232 5.60 12.47 2.82
CA VAL A 232 5.34 11.12 2.28
C VAL A 232 4.70 10.23 3.36
N TRP A 233 5.25 10.26 4.57
CA TRP A 233 4.66 9.57 5.71
C TRP A 233 3.24 10.06 6.03
N THR A 234 2.98 11.36 5.92
CA THR A 234 1.61 11.87 6.08
C THR A 234 0.67 11.38 4.98
N ALA A 235 1.15 11.23 3.74
CA ALA A 235 0.37 10.68 2.64
C ALA A 235 -0.01 9.22 2.89
N GLU A 236 0.95 8.40 3.34
CA GLU A 236 0.70 7.01 3.73
C GLU A 236 -0.26 6.93 4.92
N GLY A 237 -0.10 7.81 5.92
CA GLY A 237 -1.04 7.94 7.04
C GLY A 237 -2.46 8.28 6.60
N ILE A 238 -2.62 9.16 5.60
CA ILE A 238 -3.93 9.48 5.00
C ILE A 238 -4.53 8.26 4.29
N VAL A 239 -3.73 7.48 3.56
CA VAL A 239 -4.19 6.22 2.93
C VAL A 239 -4.60 5.20 4.00
N LEU A 240 -3.85 5.07 5.09
CA LEU A 240 -4.20 4.19 6.20
C LEU A 240 -5.51 4.65 6.88
N LEU A 241 -5.69 5.95 7.07
CA LEU A 241 -6.95 6.53 7.56
C LEU A 241 -8.11 6.27 6.60
N ALA A 242 -7.88 6.31 5.28
CA ALA A 242 -8.88 5.98 4.27
C ALA A 242 -9.33 4.52 4.39
N ILE A 243 -8.38 3.60 4.55
CA ILE A 243 -8.67 2.18 4.79
C ILE A 243 -9.48 2.05 6.08
N GLY A 244 -9.02 2.65 7.19
CA GLY A 244 -9.75 2.65 8.46
C GLY A 244 -11.18 3.19 8.33
N TYR A 245 -11.37 4.28 7.58
CA TYR A 245 -12.68 4.84 7.29
C TYR A 245 -13.57 3.84 6.53
N LEU A 246 -13.07 3.23 5.46
CA LEU A 246 -13.83 2.25 4.68
C LEU A 246 -14.12 0.96 5.45
N LEU A 247 -13.23 0.56 6.38
CA LEU A 247 -13.46 -0.55 7.30
C LEU A 247 -14.62 -0.26 8.26
N MET A 248 -14.71 0.95 8.80
CA MET A 248 -15.81 1.31 9.71
C MET A 248 -17.18 1.22 9.04
N PHE A 249 -17.27 1.45 7.72
CA PHE A 249 -18.51 1.34 6.96
C PHE A 249 -18.73 -0.04 6.33
N ASP A 250 -17.97 -1.07 6.75
CA ASP A 250 -18.00 -2.43 6.21
C ASP A 250 -17.81 -2.53 4.68
N VAL A 251 -17.24 -1.49 4.06
CA VAL A 251 -16.96 -1.47 2.61
C VAL A 251 -15.81 -2.41 2.29
N ILE A 252 -14.79 -2.40 3.14
CA ILE A 252 -13.69 -3.36 3.09
C ILE A 252 -13.91 -4.35 4.23
N GLN A 253 -13.97 -5.64 3.89
CA GLN A 253 -14.04 -6.70 4.90
C GLN A 253 -12.65 -7.31 5.05
N LEU A 254 -11.97 -6.96 6.15
CA LEU A 254 -10.73 -7.62 6.54
C LEU A 254 -11.02 -9.10 6.80
N GLY A 255 -10.23 -9.96 6.17
CA GLY A 255 -10.43 -11.39 6.29
C GLY A 255 -11.27 -12.00 5.18
N THR A 256 -11.59 -11.27 4.12
CA THR A 256 -11.86 -11.90 2.82
C THR A 256 -10.54 -12.32 2.17
N GLY A 257 -10.54 -13.42 1.41
CA GLY A 257 -9.30 -13.91 0.77
C GLY A 257 -8.64 -12.85 -0.08
N LEU A 258 -9.45 -12.08 -0.82
CA LEU A 258 -9.01 -10.99 -1.69
C LEU A 258 -8.32 -9.83 -0.93
N SER A 259 -8.73 -9.54 0.31
CA SER A 259 -8.11 -8.47 1.10
C SER A 259 -6.62 -8.73 1.36
N LEU A 260 -6.22 -9.98 1.59
CA LEU A 260 -4.82 -10.36 1.77
C LEU A 260 -3.99 -10.11 0.51
N TYR A 261 -4.52 -10.46 -0.66
CA TYR A 261 -3.86 -10.20 -1.94
C TYR A 261 -3.78 -8.71 -2.25
N ALA A 262 -4.82 -7.93 -1.92
CA ALA A 262 -4.78 -6.48 -2.08
C ALA A 262 -3.66 -5.85 -1.22
N VAL A 263 -3.51 -6.29 0.04
CA VAL A 263 -2.41 -5.84 0.92
C VAL A 263 -1.04 -6.26 0.36
N LEU A 264 -0.90 -7.48 -0.17
CA LEU A 264 0.35 -7.93 -0.79
C LEU A 264 0.71 -7.16 -2.05
N LEU A 265 -0.26 -6.97 -2.95
CA LEU A 265 -0.07 -6.24 -4.21
C LEU A 265 0.24 -4.77 -3.96
N THR A 266 -0.39 -4.15 -2.95
CA THR A 266 -0.06 -2.78 -2.53
C THR A 266 1.34 -2.70 -1.91
N GLY A 267 1.76 -3.70 -1.13
CA GLY A 267 3.15 -3.82 -0.66
C GLY A 267 4.16 -3.92 -1.81
N TRP A 268 3.90 -4.77 -2.79
CA TRP A 268 4.72 -4.88 -4.00
C TRP A 268 4.76 -3.58 -4.81
N ALA A 269 3.61 -2.93 -4.99
CA ALA A 269 3.52 -1.66 -5.71
C ALA A 269 4.29 -0.55 -4.98
N ALA A 270 4.15 -0.45 -3.65
CA ALA A 270 4.91 0.50 -2.83
C ALA A 270 6.42 0.25 -2.97
N TRP A 271 6.87 -1.00 -2.82
CA TRP A 271 8.27 -1.36 -3.03
C TRP A 271 8.75 -0.99 -4.44
N ALA A 272 7.97 -1.28 -5.48
CA ALA A 272 8.32 -0.97 -6.86
C ALA A 272 8.41 0.55 -7.12
N VAL A 273 7.51 1.35 -6.53
CA VAL A 273 7.60 2.82 -6.56
C VAL A 273 8.84 3.31 -5.84
N GLY A 274 9.19 2.71 -4.70
CA GLY A 274 10.44 3.00 -3.98
C GLY A 274 11.67 2.71 -4.84
N TYR A 275 11.69 1.57 -5.53
CA TYR A 275 12.76 1.18 -6.43
C TYR A 275 12.87 2.08 -7.67
N LEU A 276 11.75 2.41 -8.30
CA LEU A 276 11.74 3.28 -9.49
C LEU A 276 12.07 4.73 -9.16
N SER A 277 11.81 5.18 -7.94
CA SER A 277 12.08 6.55 -7.50
C SER A 277 13.52 6.77 -7.02
N SER A 278 14.24 5.72 -6.61
CA SER A 278 15.59 5.83 -6.05
C SER A 278 16.65 6.42 -7.01
N PRO A 279 16.61 6.22 -8.35
CA PRO A 279 17.61 6.78 -9.25
C PRO A 279 17.42 8.28 -9.52
N TRP A 280 16.25 8.84 -9.27
CA TRP A 280 15.91 10.22 -9.64
C TRP A 280 15.96 11.15 -8.43
N GLU A 281 16.85 12.15 -8.46
CA GLU A 281 17.08 13.08 -7.35
C GLU A 281 15.79 13.72 -6.82
N LYS A 282 14.89 14.13 -7.73
CA LYS A 282 13.59 14.73 -7.36
C LYS A 282 12.62 13.77 -6.68
N TRP A 283 12.69 12.47 -6.98
CA TRP A 283 11.76 11.45 -6.47
C TRP A 283 12.35 10.66 -5.32
N ARG A 284 13.64 10.82 -5.03
CA ARG A 284 14.37 10.08 -4.01
C ARG A 284 13.71 10.15 -2.63
N VAL A 285 13.05 11.27 -2.32
CA VAL A 285 12.28 11.52 -1.08
C VAL A 285 11.15 10.50 -0.89
N LEU A 286 10.64 9.90 -1.96
CA LEU A 286 9.62 8.84 -1.88
C LEU A 286 10.22 7.47 -1.57
N SER A 287 11.53 7.27 -1.82
CA SER A 287 12.07 5.92 -1.91
C SER A 287 12.12 5.21 -0.56
N GLU A 288 12.61 5.86 0.50
CA GLU A 288 12.72 5.26 1.84
C GLU A 288 11.36 4.91 2.47
N PRO A 289 10.37 5.82 2.55
CA PRO A 289 9.04 5.47 3.08
C PRO A 289 8.38 4.35 2.29
N MET A 290 8.41 4.41 0.96
CA MET A 290 7.79 3.41 0.09
C MET A 290 8.46 2.04 0.20
N PHE A 291 9.78 1.98 0.42
CA PHE A 291 10.46 0.73 0.73
C PHE A 291 10.03 0.16 2.07
N LEU A 292 9.99 0.98 3.13
CA LEU A 292 9.55 0.55 4.46
C LEU A 292 8.12 0.03 4.45
N THR A 293 7.21 0.75 3.79
CA THR A 293 5.83 0.32 3.58
C THR A 293 5.75 -0.96 2.74
N GLY A 294 6.56 -1.04 1.67
CA GLY A 294 6.69 -2.24 0.85
C GLY A 294 7.20 -3.46 1.61
N TYR A 295 8.04 -3.28 2.63
CA TYR A 295 8.47 -4.34 3.54
C TYR A 295 7.45 -4.65 4.63
N ALA A 296 6.71 -3.67 5.13
CA ALA A 296 5.77 -3.87 6.22
C ALA A 296 4.50 -4.59 5.75
N LEU A 297 3.95 -4.23 4.58
CA LEU A 297 2.66 -4.72 4.11
C LEU A 297 2.61 -6.26 3.89
N PRO A 298 3.63 -6.92 3.33
CA PRO A 298 3.64 -8.39 3.25
C PRO A 298 3.65 -9.09 4.62
N ALA A 299 4.29 -8.49 5.64
CA ALA A 299 4.24 -9.00 7.01
C ALA A 299 2.85 -8.80 7.62
N VAL A 300 2.21 -7.65 7.37
CA VAL A 300 0.83 -7.41 7.79
C VAL A 300 -0.11 -8.42 7.13
N ALA A 301 0.04 -8.68 5.83
CA ALA A 301 -0.73 -9.70 5.13
C ALA A 301 -0.48 -11.10 5.73
N ALA A 302 0.78 -11.42 6.09
CA ALA A 302 1.09 -12.66 6.76
C ALA A 302 0.40 -12.79 8.13
N GLY A 303 0.48 -11.74 8.95
CA GLY A 303 -0.18 -11.68 10.26
C GLY A 303 -1.71 -11.78 10.17
N LEU A 304 -2.33 -11.08 9.21
CA LEU A 304 -3.76 -11.16 8.94
C LEU A 304 -4.18 -12.56 8.46
N GLY A 305 -3.39 -13.18 7.58
CA GLY A 305 -3.64 -14.54 7.10
C GLY A 305 -3.61 -15.56 8.23
N ILE A 306 -2.58 -15.49 9.09
CA ILE A 306 -2.46 -16.35 10.27
C ILE A 306 -3.60 -16.10 11.27
N GLY A 307 -3.89 -14.83 11.58
CA GLY A 307 -4.97 -14.46 12.50
C GLY A 307 -6.33 -14.98 12.04
N ARG A 308 -6.62 -14.89 10.74
CA ARG A 308 -7.86 -15.40 10.16
C ARG A 308 -8.04 -16.90 10.38
N HIS A 309 -6.98 -17.69 10.35
CA HIS A 309 -7.06 -19.13 10.62
C HIS A 309 -7.45 -19.46 12.06
N PHE A 310 -7.23 -18.54 13.00
CA PHE A 310 -7.66 -18.71 14.39
C PHE A 310 -9.09 -18.23 14.62
N THR A 311 -9.59 -17.28 13.82
CA THR A 311 -10.91 -16.66 14.05
C THR A 311 -12.02 -17.21 13.15
N ALA A 312 -11.72 -17.72 11.96
CA ALA A 312 -12.72 -18.17 10.98
C ALA A 312 -12.65 -19.68 10.75
N SER A 313 -13.67 -20.42 11.20
CA SER A 313 -13.79 -21.88 11.01
C SER A 313 -14.24 -22.28 9.60
N ASP A 314 -15.04 -21.45 8.92
CA ASP A 314 -15.83 -21.88 7.75
C ASP A 314 -15.58 -21.07 6.47
N SER A 315 -14.33 -20.69 6.23
CA SER A 315 -13.97 -19.95 5.02
C SER A 315 -13.99 -20.88 3.79
N LEU A 316 -14.97 -20.70 2.89
CA LEU A 316 -15.14 -21.47 1.65
C LEU A 316 -13.88 -21.59 0.77
N TRP A 317 -12.95 -20.64 0.85
CA TRP A 317 -11.72 -20.61 0.05
C TRP A 317 -10.48 -20.41 0.93
N LEU A 318 -10.32 -21.34 1.88
CA LEU A 318 -9.16 -21.42 2.76
C LEU A 318 -7.83 -21.45 1.97
N GLY A 319 -7.69 -22.29 0.94
CA GLY A 319 -6.47 -22.41 0.10
C GLY A 319 -5.87 -21.10 -0.43
N MET A 320 -6.70 -20.08 -0.69
CA MET A 320 -6.24 -18.74 -1.09
C MET A 320 -5.42 -18.03 0.00
N ASN A 321 -5.74 -18.24 1.28
CA ASN A 321 -4.99 -17.65 2.38
C ASN A 321 -3.57 -18.20 2.41
N SER A 322 -3.43 -19.52 2.36
CA SER A 322 -2.13 -20.19 2.32
C SER A 322 -1.30 -19.73 1.12
N MET A 323 -1.91 -19.56 -0.05
CA MET A 323 -1.22 -19.05 -1.23
C MET A 323 -0.77 -17.58 -1.05
N ALA A 324 -1.57 -16.72 -0.40
CA ALA A 324 -1.15 -15.37 -0.05
C ALA A 324 0.07 -15.38 0.91
N LEU A 325 0.08 -16.26 1.90
CA LEU A 325 1.24 -16.45 2.79
C LEU A 325 2.48 -16.93 2.03
N LEU A 326 2.31 -17.85 1.06
CA LEU A 326 3.41 -18.29 0.20
C LEU A 326 3.97 -17.14 -0.65
N PHE A 327 3.13 -16.24 -1.16
CA PHE A 327 3.60 -15.04 -1.86
C PHE A 327 4.35 -14.08 -0.94
N ALA A 328 3.89 -13.90 0.30
CA ALA A 328 4.60 -13.11 1.31
C ALA A 328 5.99 -13.70 1.61
N ALA A 329 6.05 -15.03 1.81
CA ALA A 329 7.32 -15.74 2.01
C ALA A 329 8.25 -15.61 0.79
N GLY A 330 7.72 -15.77 -0.43
CA GLY A 330 8.45 -15.60 -1.67
C GLY A 330 9.03 -14.19 -1.83
N PHE A 331 8.28 -13.16 -1.45
CA PHE A 331 8.75 -11.77 -1.45
C PHE A 331 9.94 -11.58 -0.50
N TYR A 332 9.82 -12.00 0.76
CA TYR A 332 10.93 -11.88 1.72
C TYR A 332 12.13 -12.74 1.35
N PHE A 333 11.92 -13.90 0.74
CA PHE A 333 13.00 -14.75 0.25
C PHE A 333 13.78 -14.05 -0.87
N TRP A 334 13.06 -13.53 -1.87
CA TRP A 334 13.67 -12.77 -2.97
C TRP A 334 14.45 -11.56 -2.46
N ARG A 335 13.85 -10.74 -1.58
CA ARG A 335 14.52 -9.59 -0.97
C ARG A 335 15.71 -9.99 -0.09
N GLY A 336 15.62 -11.12 0.63
CA GLY A 336 16.70 -11.66 1.43
C GLY A 336 17.93 -12.04 0.59
N ILE A 337 17.71 -12.60 -0.61
CA ILE A 337 18.79 -12.90 -1.57
C ILE A 337 19.42 -11.62 -2.11
N GLU A 338 18.59 -10.65 -2.53
CA GLU A 338 19.07 -9.42 -3.16
C GLU A 338 19.85 -8.53 -2.19
N GLU A 339 19.32 -8.28 -0.98
CA GLU A 339 19.97 -7.42 0.02
C GLU A 339 21.02 -8.16 0.86
N ARG A 340 21.14 -9.48 0.69
CA ARG A 340 21.95 -10.37 1.56
C ARG A 340 21.63 -10.21 3.06
N ARG A 341 20.41 -9.77 3.39
CA ARG A 341 19.94 -9.58 4.77
C ARG A 341 19.27 -10.84 5.29
N LYS A 342 19.90 -11.43 6.30
CA LYS A 342 19.58 -12.77 6.79
C LYS A 342 18.29 -12.81 7.61
N LEU A 343 17.94 -11.70 8.26
CA LEU A 343 16.66 -11.54 8.96
C LEU A 343 15.45 -11.76 8.02
N TRP A 344 15.53 -11.27 6.78
CA TRP A 344 14.46 -11.48 5.80
C TRP A 344 14.34 -12.93 5.37
N MET A 345 15.47 -13.63 5.22
CA MET A 345 15.47 -15.06 4.88
C MET A 345 14.90 -15.91 6.01
N LEU A 346 15.23 -15.59 7.27
CA LEU A 346 14.65 -16.23 8.45
C LEU A 346 13.13 -15.99 8.51
N SER A 347 12.69 -14.75 8.24
CA SER A 347 11.27 -14.41 8.19
C SER A 347 10.54 -15.16 7.07
N ALA A 348 11.14 -15.23 5.88
CA ALA A 348 10.60 -15.98 4.75
C ALA A 348 10.44 -17.47 5.06
N ALA A 349 11.45 -18.09 5.67
CA ALA A 349 11.38 -19.50 6.08
C ALA A 349 10.31 -19.73 7.15
N GLY A 350 10.19 -18.81 8.13
CA GLY A 350 9.13 -18.86 9.13
C GLY A 350 7.74 -18.80 8.50
N ILE A 351 7.49 -17.80 7.65
CA ILE A 351 6.20 -17.63 6.95
C ILE A 351 5.92 -18.82 6.03
N LEU A 352 6.91 -19.33 5.30
CA LEU A 352 6.78 -20.50 4.42
C LEU A 352 6.31 -21.74 5.19
N ASN A 353 6.94 -22.04 6.32
CA ASN A 353 6.55 -23.20 7.12
C ASN A 353 5.13 -23.06 7.67
N VAL A 354 4.78 -21.87 8.17
CA VAL A 354 3.40 -21.60 8.62
C VAL A 354 2.41 -21.73 7.46
N ALA A 355 2.73 -21.19 6.29
CA ALA A 355 1.91 -21.29 5.09
C ALA A 355 1.68 -22.74 4.67
N LEU A 356 2.72 -23.57 4.69
CA LEU A 356 2.62 -24.99 4.36
C LEU A 356 1.79 -25.76 5.38
N VAL A 357 1.98 -25.49 6.68
CA VAL A 357 1.17 -26.11 7.74
C VAL A 357 -0.31 -25.76 7.55
N LEU A 358 -0.62 -24.50 7.24
CA LEU A 358 -1.98 -24.09 6.98
C LEU A 358 -2.51 -24.74 5.71
N LEU A 359 -1.75 -24.75 4.61
CA LEU A 359 -2.15 -25.37 3.34
C LEU A 359 -2.51 -26.85 3.50
N TRP A 360 -1.68 -27.63 4.20
CA TRP A 360 -1.94 -29.06 4.40
C TRP A 360 -3.15 -29.30 5.31
N ARG A 361 -3.32 -28.48 6.34
CA ARG A 361 -4.53 -28.50 7.18
C ARG A 361 -5.78 -28.24 6.34
N GLU A 362 -5.73 -27.31 5.39
CA GLU A 362 -6.85 -26.98 4.50
C GLU A 362 -7.16 -28.09 3.50
N LEU A 363 -6.14 -28.82 3.05
CA LEU A 363 -6.28 -30.01 2.20
C LEU A 363 -6.77 -31.25 2.96
N ASN A 364 -7.03 -31.13 4.28
CA ASN A 364 -7.32 -32.24 5.20
C ASN A 364 -6.24 -33.33 5.17
N TRP A 365 -4.99 -32.95 4.88
CA TRP A 365 -3.86 -33.84 4.90
C TRP A 365 -3.23 -33.76 6.28
N HIS A 366 -3.42 -34.83 7.06
CA HIS A 366 -2.95 -34.91 8.45
C HIS A 366 -1.61 -35.64 8.60
N ASP A 367 -0.99 -36.05 7.49
CA ASP A 367 0.25 -36.80 7.53
C ASP A 367 1.38 -35.95 8.10
N PRO A 368 2.00 -36.34 9.24
CA PRO A 368 3.07 -35.58 9.89
C PRO A 368 4.25 -35.26 8.95
N GLN A 369 4.44 -36.08 7.92
CA GLN A 369 5.50 -35.94 6.93
C GLN A 369 5.40 -34.64 6.12
N LEU A 370 4.18 -34.25 5.77
CA LEU A 370 3.94 -33.03 4.99
C LEU A 370 4.31 -31.77 5.75
N PHE A 371 4.28 -31.82 7.09
CA PHE A 371 4.62 -30.71 7.96
C PHE A 371 6.10 -30.71 8.33
N ALA A 372 6.63 -31.86 8.77
CA ALA A 372 7.97 -31.95 9.31
C ALA A 372 9.04 -31.90 8.20
N ILE A 373 8.80 -32.48 7.03
CA ILE A 373 9.80 -32.47 5.94
C ILE A 373 10.14 -31.04 5.49
N PRO A 374 9.18 -30.16 5.15
CA PRO A 374 9.49 -28.78 4.79
C PRO A 374 10.20 -28.00 5.91
N ILE A 375 9.80 -28.22 7.17
CA ILE A 375 10.45 -27.60 8.33
C ILE A 375 11.92 -28.02 8.39
N GLY A 376 12.21 -29.32 8.33
CA GLY A 376 13.57 -29.81 8.39
C GLY A 376 14.42 -29.35 7.19
N ILE A 377 13.85 -29.31 5.98
CA ILE A 377 14.52 -28.75 4.79
C ILE A 377 14.82 -27.26 4.99
N SER A 378 13.87 -26.49 5.52
CA SER A 378 14.07 -25.06 5.77
C SER A 378 15.18 -24.80 6.79
N ILE A 379 15.27 -25.64 7.85
CA ILE A 379 16.36 -25.58 8.83
C ILE A 379 17.70 -25.88 8.16
N LEU A 380 17.80 -26.96 7.38
CA LEU A 380 19.03 -27.33 6.66
C LEU A 380 19.47 -26.23 5.69
N ALA A 381 18.53 -25.66 4.94
CA ALA A 381 18.80 -24.58 4.00
C ALA A 381 19.28 -23.31 4.72
N LEU A 382 18.62 -22.93 5.82
CA LEU A 382 19.04 -21.79 6.64
C LEU A 382 20.42 -22.00 7.25
N VAL A 383 20.71 -23.18 7.81
CA VAL A 383 22.02 -23.48 8.40
C VAL A 383 23.12 -23.42 7.35
N GLN A 384 22.86 -23.97 6.16
CA GLN A 384 23.83 -23.93 5.07
C GLN A 384 24.09 -22.50 4.58
N TRP A 385 23.05 -21.67 4.57
CA TRP A 385 23.16 -20.27 4.15
C TRP A 385 23.83 -19.38 5.21
N LEU A 386 23.49 -19.56 6.49
CA LEU A 386 24.04 -18.79 7.61
C LEU A 386 25.35 -19.39 8.17
N LYS A 387 26.00 -20.31 7.43
CA LYS A 387 27.16 -21.06 7.92
C LYS A 387 28.34 -20.20 8.37
N GLU A 388 28.46 -18.98 7.84
CA GLU A 388 29.57 -18.05 8.14
C GLU A 388 29.39 -17.31 9.48
N GLU A 389 28.15 -17.18 9.99
CA GLU A 389 27.91 -16.52 11.29
C GLU A 389 27.64 -17.51 12.42
N ILE A 390 27.05 -18.66 12.08
CA ILE A 390 26.77 -19.67 13.09
C ILE A 390 28.12 -20.20 13.58
N PRO A 391 28.39 -20.16 14.91
CA PRO A 391 29.64 -20.67 15.44
C PRO A 391 29.82 -22.13 15.02
N ALA A 392 31.03 -22.52 14.62
CA ALA A 392 31.30 -23.85 14.06
C ALA A 392 30.77 -25.00 14.94
N LYS A 393 30.76 -24.82 16.27
CA LYS A 393 30.21 -25.78 17.24
C LYS A 393 28.69 -26.01 17.14
N ALA A 394 27.94 -25.06 16.59
CA ALA A 394 26.48 -25.12 16.46
C ALA A 394 26.02 -25.56 15.05
N LEU A 395 26.91 -25.55 14.06
CA LEU A 395 26.58 -25.95 12.68
C LEU A 395 26.10 -27.40 12.61
N ASP A 396 26.88 -28.32 13.17
CA ASP A 396 26.56 -29.75 13.11
C ASP A 396 25.29 -30.10 13.91
N PRO A 397 25.09 -29.62 15.16
CA PRO A 397 23.84 -29.81 15.88
C PRO A 397 22.60 -29.32 15.14
N LEU A 398 22.67 -28.16 14.46
CA LEU A 398 21.53 -27.63 13.72
C LEU A 398 21.29 -28.42 12.42
N ARG A 399 22.34 -28.89 11.75
CA ARG A 399 22.21 -29.82 10.61
C ARG A 399 21.57 -31.14 11.05
N TYR A 400 22.01 -31.70 12.17
CA TYR A 400 21.42 -32.90 12.74
C TYR A 400 19.97 -32.67 13.18
N LEU A 401 19.64 -31.49 13.72
CA LEU A 401 18.26 -31.14 14.06
C LEU A 401 17.37 -31.11 12.81
N GLY A 402 17.77 -30.41 11.76
CA GLY A 402 17.01 -30.36 10.51
C GLY A 402 16.81 -31.73 9.88
N ALA A 403 17.87 -32.55 9.87
CA ALA A 403 17.80 -33.92 9.39
C ALA A 403 16.93 -34.82 10.31
N LEU A 404 17.03 -34.67 11.63
CA LEU A 404 16.21 -35.40 12.60
C LEU A 404 14.73 -35.07 12.43
N VAL A 405 14.36 -33.81 12.19
CA VAL A 405 12.97 -33.41 11.93
C VAL A 405 12.43 -34.11 10.67
N ILE A 406 13.21 -34.20 9.60
CA ILE A 406 12.85 -34.97 8.39
C ILE A 406 12.67 -36.44 8.74
N LEU A 407 13.61 -37.02 9.51
CA LEU A 407 13.65 -38.44 9.86
C LEU A 407 12.56 -38.91 10.81
N VAL A 408 12.14 -38.07 11.76
CA VAL A 408 11.12 -38.44 12.74
C VAL A 408 9.75 -38.52 12.07
N SER A 409 9.54 -37.82 10.96
CA SER A 409 8.21 -37.75 10.33
C SER A 409 7.68 -39.09 9.80
N PRO A 410 8.49 -39.98 9.17
CA PRO A 410 7.99 -41.27 8.71
C PRO A 410 7.81 -42.29 9.83
N VAL A 411 8.49 -42.13 10.97
CA VAL A 411 8.35 -43.04 12.12
C VAL A 411 6.90 -43.09 12.63
N PHE A 412 6.16 -41.98 12.53
CA PHE A 412 4.74 -41.94 12.87
C PHE A 412 3.86 -42.77 11.93
N HIS A 413 4.30 -42.97 10.68
CA HIS A 413 3.57 -43.75 9.69
C HIS A 413 3.91 -45.25 9.79
N ILE A 414 5.13 -45.58 10.21
CA ILE A 414 5.55 -46.97 10.44
C ILE A 414 4.62 -47.70 11.42
N LEU A 415 4.05 -46.97 12.39
CA LEU A 415 3.17 -47.55 13.41
C LEU A 415 1.73 -47.84 12.92
N SER A 416 1.32 -47.32 11.76
CA SER A 416 -0.10 -47.32 11.37
C SER A 416 -0.41 -48.05 10.05
N VAL A 417 0.56 -48.62 9.33
CA VAL A 417 0.43 -48.72 7.87
C VAL A 417 0.74 -50.08 7.21
N ARG A 418 0.10 -50.27 6.05
CA ARG A 418 0.20 -51.38 5.09
C ARG A 418 1.61 -51.56 4.51
N TRP A 419 1.97 -52.80 4.19
CA TRP A 419 3.29 -53.20 3.64
C TRP A 419 3.80 -52.39 2.43
N VAL A 420 2.91 -51.91 1.56
CA VAL A 420 3.29 -51.15 0.35
C VAL A 420 3.93 -49.81 0.70
N ASP A 421 3.45 -49.15 1.75
CA ASP A 421 3.95 -47.83 2.12
C ASP A 421 5.30 -47.93 2.86
N LEU A 422 5.56 -49.05 3.54
CA LEU A 422 6.90 -49.34 4.09
C LEU A 422 7.92 -49.50 2.96
N LEU A 423 7.53 -50.13 1.86
CA LEU A 423 8.39 -50.30 0.69
C LEU A 423 8.64 -48.97 -0.04
N THR A 424 7.62 -48.11 -0.18
CA THR A 424 7.82 -46.77 -0.77
C THR A 424 8.71 -45.89 0.11
N LEU A 425 8.58 -45.98 1.44
CA LEU A 425 9.47 -45.30 2.39
C LEU A 425 10.92 -45.77 2.26
N MET A 426 11.15 -47.08 2.11
CA MET A 426 12.49 -47.63 1.88
C MET A 426 13.10 -47.13 0.57
N VAL A 427 12.33 -47.10 -0.52
CA VAL A 427 12.82 -46.56 -1.80
C VAL A 427 13.12 -45.06 -1.68
N ALA A 428 12.25 -44.31 -1.00
CA ALA A 428 12.46 -42.89 -0.74
C ALA A 428 13.72 -42.64 0.10
N SER A 429 14.00 -43.47 1.10
CA SER A 429 15.19 -43.33 1.93
C SER A 429 16.49 -43.72 1.24
N VAL A 430 16.46 -44.73 0.36
CA VAL A 430 17.57 -44.98 -0.57
C VAL A 430 17.77 -43.79 -1.50
N ALA A 431 16.70 -43.20 -2.05
CA ALA A 431 16.81 -42.02 -2.90
C ALA A 431 17.40 -40.81 -2.14
N VAL A 432 17.00 -40.59 -0.89
CA VAL A 432 17.53 -39.52 -0.03
C VAL A 432 19.00 -39.75 0.32
N THR A 433 19.41 -40.98 0.64
CA THR A 433 20.83 -41.30 0.89
C THR A 433 21.70 -41.11 -0.35
N LEU A 434 21.21 -41.52 -1.52
CA LEU A 434 21.91 -41.27 -2.79
C LEU A 434 21.99 -39.78 -3.11
N THR A 435 20.91 -39.02 -2.86
CA THR A 435 20.91 -37.56 -3.02
C THR A 435 21.90 -36.90 -2.06
N ALA A 436 21.97 -37.37 -0.81
CA ALA A 436 22.93 -36.90 0.19
C ALA A 436 24.39 -37.16 -0.22
N MET A 437 24.66 -38.35 -0.80
CA MET A 437 25.97 -38.66 -1.37
C MET A 437 26.31 -37.73 -2.54
N GLY A 438 25.33 -37.40 -3.39
CA GLY A 438 25.49 -36.45 -4.49
C GLY A 438 25.79 -35.03 -4.01
N LEU A 439 25.08 -34.58 -2.96
CA LEU A 439 25.23 -33.25 -2.36
C LEU A 439 26.46 -33.12 -1.44
N ARG A 440 27.14 -34.22 -1.14
CA ARG A 440 28.35 -34.28 -0.30
C ARG A 440 28.16 -33.81 1.15
N ILE A 441 26.99 -34.07 1.74
CA ILE A 441 26.66 -33.61 3.10
C ILE A 441 26.74 -34.81 4.07
N ARG A 442 27.79 -34.87 4.89
CA ARG A 442 28.02 -35.98 5.85
C ARG A 442 26.84 -36.21 6.79
N ALA A 443 26.23 -35.14 7.29
CA ALA A 443 25.08 -35.21 8.20
C ALA A 443 23.90 -35.98 7.56
N LEU A 444 23.57 -35.67 6.30
CA LEU A 444 22.48 -36.33 5.57
C LEU A 444 22.76 -37.81 5.29
N MET A 445 24.03 -38.18 5.10
CA MET A 445 24.44 -39.58 4.92
C MET A 445 24.24 -40.39 6.22
N TYR A 446 24.65 -39.85 7.38
CA TYR A 446 24.45 -40.51 8.67
C TYR A 446 22.96 -40.64 9.02
N THR A 447 22.17 -39.60 8.74
CA THR A 447 20.74 -39.65 8.98
C THR A 447 20.03 -40.63 8.07
N GLY A 448 20.37 -40.65 6.78
CA GLY A 448 19.74 -41.58 5.83
C GLY A 448 20.12 -43.04 6.09
N THR A 449 21.34 -43.32 6.55
CA THR A 449 21.73 -44.68 6.97
C THR A 449 21.00 -45.11 8.25
N ALA A 450 20.86 -44.22 9.24
CA ALA A 450 20.05 -44.50 10.43
C ALA A 450 18.58 -44.79 10.06
N PHE A 451 18.03 -44.08 9.08
CA PHE A 451 16.68 -44.32 8.58
C PHE A 451 16.53 -45.69 7.91
N LEU A 452 17.46 -46.06 7.02
CA LEU A 452 17.45 -47.38 6.39
C LEU A 452 17.50 -48.50 7.42
N VAL A 453 18.28 -48.33 8.49
CA VAL A 453 18.33 -49.29 9.61
C VAL A 453 16.99 -49.35 10.35
N ALA A 454 16.38 -48.19 10.64
CA ALA A 454 15.08 -48.12 11.31
C ALA A 454 13.96 -48.74 10.47
N ASP A 455 13.90 -48.44 9.16
CA ASP A 455 12.95 -49.02 8.20
C ASP A 455 13.09 -50.54 8.13
N LEU A 456 14.33 -51.03 8.05
CA LEU A 456 14.61 -52.47 7.97
C LEU A 456 14.18 -53.18 9.26
N LEU A 457 14.50 -52.60 10.42
CA LEU A 457 14.03 -53.11 11.71
C LEU A 457 12.50 -53.12 11.80
N ALA A 458 11.85 -52.04 11.37
CA ALA A 458 10.40 -51.95 11.35
C ALA A 458 9.76 -53.01 10.45
N MET A 459 10.29 -53.21 9.23
CA MET A 459 9.83 -54.26 8.32
C MET A 459 10.02 -55.66 8.90
N VAL A 460 11.13 -55.91 9.61
CA VAL A 460 11.37 -57.21 10.27
C VAL A 460 10.35 -57.42 11.40
N VAL A 461 10.12 -56.41 12.24
CA VAL A 461 9.16 -56.52 13.36
C VAL A 461 7.74 -56.70 12.83
N MET A 462 7.26 -55.82 11.94
CA MET A 462 5.90 -55.90 11.39
C MET A 462 5.69 -57.15 10.54
N GLY A 463 6.68 -57.51 9.70
CA GLY A 463 6.64 -58.73 8.90
C GLY A 463 6.58 -60.00 9.74
N SER A 464 7.18 -60.00 10.93
CA SER A 464 7.12 -61.14 11.85
C SER A 464 5.75 -61.36 12.46
N ILE A 465 4.96 -60.28 12.60
CA ILE A 465 3.64 -60.30 13.25
C ILE A 465 2.54 -60.58 12.21
N ASP A 466 2.53 -59.83 11.10
CA ASP A 466 1.37 -59.82 10.20
C ASP A 466 1.43 -60.90 9.09
N ASN A 467 2.62 -61.17 8.53
CA ASN A 467 2.78 -62.10 7.41
C ASN A 467 4.17 -62.76 7.44
N PRO A 468 4.38 -63.78 8.30
CA PRO A 468 5.69 -64.40 8.50
C PRO A 468 6.25 -65.05 7.23
N THR A 469 5.39 -65.48 6.30
CA THR A 469 5.79 -66.05 5.00
C THR A 469 6.44 -65.02 4.08
N LEU A 470 5.94 -63.78 4.06
CA LEU A 470 6.56 -62.68 3.29
C LEU A 470 7.91 -62.28 3.86
N LEU A 471 8.06 -62.28 5.19
CA LEU A 471 9.35 -62.03 5.84
C LEU A 471 10.38 -63.10 5.47
N TRP A 472 9.98 -64.37 5.39
CA TRP A 472 10.84 -65.44 4.92
C TRP A 472 11.30 -65.23 3.46
N ILE A 473 10.39 -64.90 2.55
CA ILE A 473 10.73 -64.65 1.14
C ILE A 473 11.65 -63.43 1.03
N ALA A 474 11.33 -62.33 1.71
CA ALA A 474 12.14 -61.12 1.74
C ALA A 474 13.52 -61.39 2.38
N GLY A 475 13.57 -62.14 3.48
CA GLY A 475 14.80 -62.53 4.16
C GLY A 475 15.69 -63.40 3.29
N ILE A 476 15.12 -64.36 2.55
CA ILE A 476 15.84 -65.15 1.55
C ILE A 476 16.36 -64.25 0.43
N LEU A 477 15.55 -63.32 -0.10
CA LEU A 477 15.93 -62.44 -1.21
C LEU A 477 17.02 -61.45 -0.80
N VAL A 478 16.93 -60.87 0.39
CA VAL A 478 17.98 -60.02 0.99
C VAL A 478 19.23 -60.85 1.26
N GLY A 479 19.10 -62.05 1.83
CA GLY A 479 20.21 -62.97 2.04
C GLY A 479 20.94 -63.32 0.74
N LEU A 480 20.20 -63.63 -0.32
CA LEU A 480 20.73 -63.87 -1.66
C LEU A 480 21.38 -62.61 -2.25
N SER A 481 20.80 -61.44 -2.04
CA SER A 481 21.36 -60.16 -2.51
C SER A 481 22.65 -59.80 -1.77
N VAL A 482 22.73 -60.04 -0.46
CA VAL A 482 23.96 -59.87 0.33
C VAL A 482 25.03 -60.88 -0.08
N MET A 483 24.66 -62.15 -0.30
CA MET A 483 25.59 -63.16 -0.83
C MET A 483 26.09 -62.80 -2.23
N ALA A 484 25.21 -62.32 -3.12
CA ALA A 484 25.56 -61.87 -4.45
C ALA A 484 26.46 -60.63 -4.41
N LEU A 485 26.16 -59.67 -3.52
CA LEU A 485 26.98 -58.49 -3.29
C LEU A 485 28.36 -58.87 -2.73
N ALA A 486 28.42 -59.79 -1.77
CA ALA A 486 29.68 -60.28 -1.21
C ALA A 486 30.51 -61.02 -2.27
N ALA A 487 29.90 -61.88 -3.09
CA ALA A 487 30.57 -62.54 -4.21
C ALA A 487 31.04 -61.53 -5.27
N TYR A 488 30.25 -60.49 -5.55
CA TYR A 488 30.63 -59.41 -6.46
C TYR A 488 31.79 -58.58 -5.90
N CYS A 489 31.74 -58.23 -4.61
CA CYS A 489 32.80 -57.51 -3.92
C CYS A 489 34.08 -58.34 -3.82
N GLU A 490 34.01 -59.65 -3.61
CA GLU A 490 35.20 -60.52 -3.58
C GLU A 490 35.82 -60.62 -4.99
N LYS A 491 34.97 -60.76 -6.02
CA LYS A 491 35.41 -60.77 -7.42
C LYS A 491 36.08 -59.46 -7.84
N HIS A 492 35.63 -58.32 -7.32
CA HIS A 492 36.15 -56.99 -7.66
C HIS A 492 36.88 -56.34 -6.48
N ARG A 493 37.41 -57.13 -5.54
CA ARG A 493 37.90 -56.63 -4.24
C ARG A 493 38.93 -55.53 -4.39
N GLU A 494 39.88 -55.69 -5.30
CA GLU A 494 40.92 -54.68 -5.52
C GLU A 494 40.36 -53.38 -6.10
N GLN A 495 39.42 -53.46 -7.04
CA GLN A 495 38.75 -52.29 -7.63
C GLN A 495 37.85 -51.59 -6.61
N VAL A 496 37.09 -52.35 -5.81
CA VAL A 496 36.24 -51.82 -4.75
C VAL A 496 37.10 -51.17 -3.66
N LEU A 497 38.22 -51.77 -3.26
CA LEU A 497 39.14 -51.17 -2.28
C LEU A 497 39.80 -49.90 -2.83
N GLN A 498 40.18 -49.87 -4.11
CA GLN A 498 40.68 -48.64 -4.74
C GLN A 498 39.61 -47.55 -4.79
N HIS A 499 38.39 -47.88 -5.20
CA HIS A 499 37.26 -46.94 -5.19
C HIS A 499 36.91 -46.49 -3.77
N LEU A 500 36.89 -47.37 -2.78
CA LEU A 500 36.64 -47.03 -1.37
C LEU A 500 37.74 -46.15 -0.81
N ARG A 501 39.02 -46.37 -1.16
CA ARG A 501 40.11 -45.46 -0.76
C ARG A 501 39.96 -44.09 -1.39
N ILE A 502 39.58 -44.03 -2.68
CA ILE A 502 39.32 -42.76 -3.37
C ILE A 502 38.11 -42.05 -2.77
N VAL A 503 37.03 -42.78 -2.47
CA VAL A 503 35.81 -42.23 -1.86
C VAL A 503 36.07 -41.82 -0.42
N ALA A 504 36.83 -42.59 0.36
CA ALA A 504 37.22 -42.25 1.72
C ALA A 504 38.12 -41.00 1.75
N ALA A 505 39.14 -40.93 0.88
CA ALA A 505 39.98 -39.75 0.75
C ALA A 505 39.19 -38.51 0.27
N LYS A 506 38.19 -38.71 -0.61
CA LYS A 506 37.26 -37.63 -0.99
C LYS A 506 36.35 -37.23 0.17
N LEU A 507 35.80 -38.18 0.92
CA LEU A 507 34.96 -37.92 2.07
C LEU A 507 35.72 -37.16 3.15
N GLU A 508 36.99 -37.48 3.37
CA GLU A 508 37.89 -36.82 4.33
C GLU A 508 38.13 -35.35 3.98
N THR A 509 38.09 -35.01 2.68
CA THR A 509 38.18 -33.63 2.18
C THR A 509 36.83 -32.89 2.09
N TRP A 510 35.72 -33.51 2.49
CA TRP A 510 34.43 -32.82 2.59
C TRP A 510 34.33 -32.13 3.96
N ASP A 511 34.16 -30.81 3.95
CA ASP A 511 33.93 -29.97 5.14
C ASP A 511 32.54 -30.16 5.75
#